data_AF-A0A954K3Z1-F1
#
_entry.id   AF-A0A954K3Z1-F1
#
_cell.length_a   1.000
_cell.length_b   1.000
_cell.length_c   1.000
_cell.angle_alpha   90.00
_cell.angle_beta   90.00
_cell.angle_gamma   90.00
#
_symmetry.space_group_name_H-M   'P 1'
#
loop_
_entity.id
_entity.type
_entity.pdbx_description
1 polymer ?
#
loop_
_entity_poly.entity_id
_entity_poly.type
_entity_poly.pdbx_seq_one_letter_code
_entity_poly.pdbx_strand_id
1 'polypeptide(L)'
;MTDTAAPAPVEKIRKRIVSLDQFRGYTVAGMFLVNYMGFFVVCPVVLKHHNTYCSYADTIMPHFMFAVGFAFRLTFGRRVQTEGTASAYMRVVRRLLGLVLVSLIIYRVSPIAQTWNELKSIGVWDAIAGPLKRNWFQTLMHIAVTSLWIAPVIRARASIRIAYMIFSAAAHVV
;
A
#
# COMPACT_ATOMS: atom_id res chain seq x y z
N MET A 1 -3.87 50.87 -32.41
CA MET A 1 -4.14 49.94 -31.29
C MET A 1 -3.34 48.66 -31.53
N THR A 2 -2.19 48.50 -30.87
CA THR A 2 -1.46 47.22 -30.84
C THR A 2 -1.95 46.43 -29.65
N ASP A 3 -2.75 45.40 -29.92
CA ASP A 3 -3.28 44.49 -28.91
C ASP A 3 -2.16 43.54 -28.46
N THR A 4 -1.51 43.88 -27.35
CA THR A 4 -0.44 43.07 -26.76
C THR A 4 -1.10 41.96 -25.94
N ALA A 5 -1.60 40.93 -26.61
CA ALA A 5 -2.15 39.77 -25.94
C ALA A 5 -1.06 39.10 -25.09
N ALA A 6 -1.23 39.13 -23.77
CA ALA A 6 -0.34 38.46 -22.83
C ALA A 6 -0.30 36.95 -23.14
N PRO A 7 0.89 36.31 -23.12
CA PRO A 7 0.99 34.89 -23.41
C PRO A 7 0.16 34.10 -22.39
N ALA A 8 -0.72 33.23 -22.90
CA ALA A 8 -1.53 32.35 -22.07
C ALA A 8 -0.64 31.52 -21.12
N PRO A 9 -1.08 31.24 -19.88
CA PRO A 9 -0.28 30.47 -18.94
C PRO A 9 0.01 29.10 -19.53
N VAL A 10 1.29 28.80 -19.76
CA VAL A 10 1.73 27.46 -20.16
C VAL A 10 1.41 26.53 -19.00
N GLU A 11 0.29 25.82 -19.09
CA GLU A 11 -0.05 24.75 -18.17
C GLU A 11 1.08 23.72 -18.24
N LYS A 12 1.89 23.65 -17.17
CA LYS A 12 2.97 22.65 -17.08
C LYS A 12 2.34 21.27 -17.12
N ILE A 13 2.30 20.64 -18.29
CA ILE A 13 1.92 19.23 -18.44
C ILE A 13 2.88 18.41 -17.59
N ARG A 14 2.39 18.00 -16.42
CA ARG A 14 3.20 17.37 -15.39
C ARG A 14 3.49 15.94 -15.82
N LYS A 15 4.73 15.68 -16.24
CA LYS A 15 5.15 14.38 -16.77
C LYS A 15 4.94 13.25 -15.75
N ARG A 16 4.15 12.25 -16.16
CA ARG A 16 3.99 10.97 -15.46
C ARG A 16 5.31 10.19 -15.55
N ILE A 17 5.73 9.57 -14.45
CA ILE A 17 6.95 8.76 -14.43
C ILE A 17 6.61 7.36 -14.95
N VAL A 18 6.77 7.15 -16.25
CA VAL A 18 6.40 5.88 -16.92
C VAL A 18 7.23 4.70 -16.40
N SER A 19 8.52 4.91 -16.14
CA SER A 19 9.42 3.87 -15.60
C SER A 19 8.97 3.34 -14.24
N LEU A 20 8.40 4.20 -13.39
CA LEU A 20 7.87 3.80 -12.09
C LEU A 20 6.62 2.93 -12.23
N ASP A 21 5.75 3.24 -13.19
CA ASP A 21 4.57 2.43 -13.45
C ASP A 21 4.92 1.08 -14.09
N GLN A 22 5.91 1.05 -14.99
CA GLN A 22 6.45 -0.20 -15.54
C GLN A 22 7.08 -1.08 -14.46
N PHE A 23 7.89 -0.49 -13.57
CA PHE A 23 8.50 -1.21 -12.45
C PHE A 23 7.45 -1.79 -11.50
N ARG A 24 6.39 -1.04 -11.19
CA ARG A 24 5.25 -1.56 -10.42
C ARG A 24 4.57 -2.72 -11.14
N GLY A 25 4.29 -2.58 -12.44
CA GLY A 25 3.71 -3.64 -13.26
C GLY A 25 4.56 -4.91 -13.26
N TYR A 26 5.88 -4.77 -13.40
CA TYR A 26 6.84 -5.85 -13.31
C TYR A 26 6.75 -6.58 -11.96
N THR A 27 6.73 -5.86 -10.85
CA THR A 27 6.62 -6.50 -9.53
C THR A 27 5.29 -7.25 -9.33
N VAL A 28 4.18 -6.75 -9.88
CA VAL A 28 2.89 -7.45 -9.86
C VAL A 28 2.92 -8.71 -10.72
N ALA A 29 3.50 -8.65 -11.93
CA ALA A 29 3.70 -9.82 -12.77
C ALA A 29 4.59 -10.87 -12.08
N GLY A 30 5.65 -10.41 -11.39
CA GLY A 30 6.50 -11.25 -10.55
C GLY A 30 5.71 -11.94 -9.44
N MET A 31 4.80 -11.23 -8.75
CA MET A 31 3.93 -11.83 -7.72
C MET A 31 3.07 -12.97 -8.29
N PHE A 32 2.48 -12.77 -9.47
CA PHE A 32 1.74 -13.85 -10.14
C PHE A 32 2.65 -15.01 -10.51
N LEU A 33 3.83 -14.74 -11.07
CA LEU A 33 4.78 -15.77 -11.48
C LEU A 33 5.19 -16.66 -10.32
N VAL A 34 5.65 -16.07 -9.20
CA VAL A 34 6.17 -16.84 -8.07
C VAL A 34 5.05 -17.59 -7.32
N ASN A 35 3.87 -16.97 -7.20
CA ASN A 35 2.73 -17.62 -6.56
C ASN A 35 2.15 -18.74 -7.42
N TYR A 36 2.05 -18.55 -8.74
CA TYR A 36 1.50 -19.56 -9.64
C TYR A 36 2.48 -20.71 -9.87
N MET A 37 3.77 -20.40 -10.10
CA MET A 37 4.78 -21.43 -10.31
C MET A 37 5.09 -22.23 -9.03
N GLY A 38 4.83 -21.68 -7.85
CA GLY A 38 4.98 -22.37 -6.57
C GLY A 38 4.17 -23.68 -6.45
N PHE A 39 3.06 -23.81 -7.20
CA PHE A 39 2.20 -25.00 -7.18
C PHE A 39 2.71 -26.18 -8.03
N PHE A 40 3.69 -25.97 -8.92
CA PHE A 40 4.18 -27.02 -9.81
C PHE A 40 5.29 -27.85 -9.17
N VAL A 41 5.21 -29.17 -9.38
CA VAL A 41 6.19 -30.15 -8.89
C VAL A 41 7.59 -29.87 -9.46
N VAL A 42 7.67 -29.52 -10.74
CA VAL A 42 8.90 -29.07 -11.41
C VAL A 42 8.90 -27.55 -11.53
N CYS A 43 9.21 -26.87 -10.43
CA CYS A 43 9.36 -25.43 -10.42
C CYS A 43 10.82 -25.05 -10.12
N PRO A 44 11.43 -24.15 -10.92
CA PRO A 44 12.81 -23.72 -10.72
C PRO A 44 13.07 -23.23 -9.30
N VAL A 45 14.18 -23.68 -8.73
CA VAL A 45 14.56 -23.41 -7.33
C VAL A 45 14.62 -21.90 -7.05
N VAL A 46 15.04 -21.11 -8.04
CA VAL A 46 15.12 -19.63 -7.95
C VAL A 46 13.76 -18.96 -7.69
N LEU A 47 12.64 -19.58 -8.09
CA LEU A 47 11.28 -19.03 -7.95
C LEU A 47 10.57 -19.48 -6.67
N LYS A 48 11.23 -20.28 -5.82
CA LYS A 48 10.71 -20.73 -4.55
C LYS A 48 11.44 -20.06 -3.39
N HIS A 49 10.72 -19.85 -2.29
CA HIS A 49 11.30 -19.38 -1.04
C HIS A 49 12.29 -20.41 -0.47
N HIS A 50 13.45 -19.92 -0.04
CA HIS A 50 14.50 -20.74 0.56
C HIS A 50 14.96 -20.14 1.88
N ASN A 51 15.34 -20.99 2.83
CA ASN A 51 15.87 -20.54 4.12
C ASN A 51 17.38 -20.25 4.08
N THR A 52 18.08 -20.68 3.02
CA THR A 52 19.55 -20.62 2.95
C THR A 52 20.06 -19.41 2.18
N TYR A 53 19.27 -18.88 1.25
CA TYR A 53 19.66 -17.72 0.42
C TYR A 53 18.42 -16.94 -0.02
N CYS A 54 18.64 -15.67 -0.37
CA CYS A 54 17.60 -14.80 -0.91
C CYS A 54 17.28 -15.21 -2.36
N SER A 55 16.11 -15.80 -2.56
CA SER A 55 15.60 -16.22 -3.86
C SER A 55 14.95 -15.04 -4.61
N TYR A 56 14.67 -15.20 -5.90
CA TYR A 56 13.96 -14.18 -6.66
C TYR A 56 12.58 -13.87 -6.05
N ALA A 57 11.89 -14.90 -5.54
CA ALA A 57 10.59 -14.76 -4.89
C ALA A 57 10.63 -13.86 -3.65
N ASP A 58 11.72 -13.89 -2.88
CA ASP A 58 11.90 -13.07 -1.68
C ASP A 58 12.05 -11.58 -2.01
N THR A 59 12.52 -11.26 -3.21
CA THR A 59 12.77 -9.87 -3.62
C THR A 59 11.50 -9.15 -4.10
N ILE A 60 10.51 -9.86 -4.62
CA ILE A 60 9.35 -9.26 -5.30
C ILE A 60 8.55 -8.33 -4.38
N MET A 61 8.24 -8.79 -3.17
CA MET A 61 7.45 -8.01 -2.21
C MET A 61 8.19 -6.72 -1.76
N PRO A 62 9.48 -6.75 -1.36
CA PRO A 62 10.26 -5.54 -1.11
C PRO A 62 10.28 -4.54 -2.29
N HIS A 63 10.49 -5.02 -3.52
CA HIS A 63 10.51 -4.14 -4.71
C HIS A 63 9.15 -3.45 -4.92
N PHE A 64 8.05 -4.19 -4.76
CA PHE A 64 6.69 -3.63 -4.85
C PHE A 64 6.45 -2.56 -3.77
N MET A 65 6.80 -2.84 -2.51
CA MET A 65 6.60 -1.91 -1.40
C MET A 65 7.42 -0.62 -1.58
N PHE A 66 8.66 -0.74 -2.06
CA PHE A 66 9.49 0.40 -2.40
C PHE A 66 8.84 1.27 -3.49
N ALA A 67 8.37 0.65 -4.58
CA ALA A 67 7.72 1.35 -5.68
C ALA A 67 6.44 2.08 -5.24
N VAL A 68 5.61 1.42 -4.44
CA VAL A 68 4.36 1.97 -3.90
C VAL A 68 4.63 3.12 -2.94
N GLY A 69 5.61 2.98 -2.03
CA GLY A 69 6.01 4.03 -1.10
C GLY A 69 6.56 5.28 -1.81
N PHE A 70 7.38 5.08 -2.85
CA PHE A 70 7.88 6.16 -3.68
C PHE A 70 6.75 6.89 -4.44
N ALA A 71 5.85 6.13 -5.07
CA ALA A 71 4.67 6.65 -5.75
C ALA A 71 3.73 7.41 -4.79
N PHE A 72 3.59 6.91 -3.56
CA PHE A 72 2.78 7.53 -2.52
C PHE A 72 3.30 8.91 -2.14
N ARG A 73 4.61 9.05 -1.88
CA ARG A 73 5.22 10.35 -1.55
C ARG A 73 5.08 11.36 -2.68
N LEU A 74 5.34 10.95 -3.93
CA LEU A 74 5.19 11.83 -5.11
C LEU A 74 3.76 12.31 -5.27
N THR A 75 2.80 11.39 -5.13
CA THR A 75 1.36 11.71 -5.24
C THR A 75 0.91 12.63 -4.11
N PHE A 76 1.35 12.35 -2.89
CA PHE A 76 1.02 13.15 -1.71
C PHE A 76 1.58 14.58 -1.83
N GLY A 77 2.88 14.71 -2.15
CA GLY A 77 3.51 16.02 -2.35
C GLY A 77 2.83 16.85 -3.44
N ARG A 78 2.44 16.21 -4.55
CA ARG A 78 1.64 16.86 -5.60
C ARG A 78 0.30 17.37 -5.08
N ARG A 79 -0.44 16.55 -4.32
CA ARG A 79 -1.78 16.90 -3.84
C ARG A 79 -1.74 18.03 -2.80
N VAL A 80 -0.72 18.05 -1.94
CA VAL A 80 -0.52 19.16 -1.00
C VAL A 80 -0.34 20.49 -1.74
N GLN A 81 0.38 20.48 -2.87
CA GLN A 81 0.57 21.68 -3.70
C GLN A 81 -0.69 22.13 -4.45
N THR A 82 -1.59 21.21 -4.83
CA THR A 82 -2.77 21.53 -5.65
C THR A 82 -4.06 21.73 -4.86
N GLU A 83 -4.26 20.98 -3.77
CA GLU A 83 -5.52 20.92 -3.00
C GLU A 83 -5.35 21.38 -1.55
N GLY A 84 -4.13 21.72 -1.14
CA GLY A 84 -3.80 22.06 0.25
C GLY A 84 -3.59 20.85 1.16
N THR A 85 -2.97 21.09 2.30
CA THR A 85 -2.50 20.04 3.23
C THR A 85 -3.65 19.22 3.80
N ALA A 86 -4.72 19.86 4.31
CA ALA A 86 -5.82 19.16 4.97
C ALA A 86 -6.59 18.24 4.01
N SER A 87 -6.88 18.71 2.79
CA SER A 87 -7.55 17.90 1.76
C SER A 87 -6.72 16.69 1.32
N ALA A 88 -5.40 16.88 1.19
CA ALA A 88 -4.48 15.79 0.85
C ALA A 88 -4.48 14.70 1.94
N TYR A 89 -4.41 15.07 3.22
CA TYR A 89 -4.48 14.12 4.33
C TYR A 89 -5.84 13.39 4.38
N MET A 90 -6.95 14.11 4.27
CA MET A 90 -8.30 13.52 4.28
C MET A 90 -8.49 12.49 3.17
N ARG A 91 -7.95 12.76 1.97
CA ARG A 91 -8.02 11.81 0.85
C ARG A 91 -7.20 10.56 1.11
N VAL A 92 -6.01 10.69 1.71
CA VAL A 92 -5.21 9.53 2.13
C VAL A 92 -6.00 8.71 3.14
N VAL A 93 -6.50 9.33 4.21
CA VAL A 93 -7.31 8.64 5.23
C VAL A 93 -8.50 7.93 4.60
N ARG A 94 -9.26 8.59 3.71
CA ARG A 94 -10.40 7.97 3.02
C ARG A 94 -9.99 6.75 2.18
N ARG A 95 -8.85 6.81 1.50
CA ARG A 95 -8.31 5.68 0.73
C ARG A 95 -7.91 4.53 1.65
N LEU A 96 -7.25 4.83 2.77
CA LEU A 96 -6.84 3.81 3.75
C LEU A 96 -8.06 3.18 4.42
N LEU A 97 -9.09 3.96 4.76
CA LEU A 97 -10.38 3.46 5.23
C LEU A 97 -11.03 2.54 4.20
N GLY A 98 -11.00 2.90 2.92
CA GLY A 98 -11.47 2.02 1.84
C GLY A 98 -10.74 0.68 1.81
N LEU A 99 -9.41 0.69 1.97
CA LEU A 99 -8.62 -0.56 2.05
C LEU A 99 -8.95 -1.39 3.28
N VAL A 100 -9.16 -0.76 4.43
CA VAL A 100 -9.59 -1.43 5.67
C VAL A 100 -10.97 -2.05 5.47
N LEU A 101 -11.93 -1.31 4.89
CA LEU A 101 -13.27 -1.82 4.61
C LEU A 101 -13.24 -3.01 3.65
N VAL A 102 -12.48 -2.91 2.55
CA VAL A 102 -12.32 -4.03 1.59
C VAL A 102 -11.70 -5.24 2.28
N SER A 103 -10.67 -5.02 3.11
CA SER A 103 -10.03 -6.08 3.91
C SER A 103 -11.07 -6.76 4.82
N LEU A 104 -11.86 -5.99 5.57
CA LEU A 104 -12.90 -6.54 6.45
C LEU A 104 -13.96 -7.34 5.67
N ILE A 105 -14.41 -6.85 4.52
CA ILE A 105 -15.40 -7.55 3.70
C ILE A 105 -14.85 -8.89 3.19
N ILE A 106 -13.65 -8.90 2.59
CA ILE A 106 -13.06 -10.12 2.02
C ILE A 106 -12.85 -11.19 3.11
N TYR A 107 -12.28 -10.80 4.27
CA TYR A 107 -12.01 -11.75 5.35
C TYR A 107 -13.23 -12.13 6.18
N ARG A 108 -14.31 -11.34 6.13
CA ARG A 108 -15.60 -11.69 6.75
C ARG A 108 -16.40 -12.63 5.86
N VAL A 109 -16.49 -12.36 4.55
CA VAL A 109 -17.34 -13.12 3.64
C VAL A 109 -16.80 -14.54 3.42
N SER A 110 -15.47 -14.72 3.38
CA SER A 110 -14.88 -16.02 3.07
C SER A 110 -15.15 -17.14 4.09
N PRO A 111 -15.17 -16.90 5.42
CA PRO A 111 -15.51 -17.95 6.40
C PRO A 111 -17.00 -18.05 6.73
N ILE A 112 -17.74 -16.93 6.71
CA ILE A 112 -19.13 -16.84 7.22
C ILE A 112 -20.18 -17.22 6.18
N ALA A 113 -19.80 -17.31 4.89
CA ALA A 113 -20.70 -17.75 3.83
C ALA A 113 -21.11 -19.24 3.92
N GLN A 114 -20.68 -19.99 4.94
CA GLN A 114 -21.05 -21.39 5.08
C GLN A 114 -22.45 -21.60 5.68
N THR A 115 -22.99 -20.68 6.49
CA THR A 115 -24.35 -20.83 7.05
C THR A 115 -25.09 -19.50 7.24
N TRP A 116 -26.26 -19.33 6.62
CA TRP A 116 -27.12 -18.14 6.73
C TRP A 116 -27.58 -17.81 8.16
N ASN A 117 -27.62 -18.82 9.04
CA ASN A 117 -28.03 -18.68 10.42
C ASN A 117 -26.95 -18.04 11.31
N GLU A 118 -25.66 -18.26 11.03
CA GLU A 118 -24.56 -17.63 11.77
C GLU A 118 -24.46 -16.12 11.47
N LEU A 119 -24.86 -15.69 10.26
CA LEU A 119 -24.81 -14.28 9.86
C LEU A 119 -25.82 -13.41 10.63
N LYS A 120 -26.94 -13.99 11.09
CA LYS A 120 -28.01 -13.27 11.81
C LYS A 120 -27.77 -13.11 13.31
N SER A 121 -26.92 -13.94 13.91
CA SER A 121 -26.65 -13.91 15.36
C SER A 121 -25.45 -13.06 15.76
N ILE A 122 -24.69 -12.52 14.79
CA ILE A 122 -23.47 -11.76 15.07
C ILE A 122 -23.80 -10.32 15.48
N GLY A 123 -23.43 -9.96 16.70
CA GLY A 123 -23.39 -8.55 17.13
C GLY A 123 -22.32 -7.76 16.39
N VAL A 124 -22.53 -6.45 16.21
CA VAL A 124 -21.60 -5.52 15.54
C VAL A 124 -20.18 -5.62 16.11
N TRP A 125 -20.06 -5.99 17.38
CA TRP A 125 -18.78 -6.07 18.08
C TRP A 125 -18.01 -7.37 17.84
N ASP A 126 -18.67 -8.52 17.76
CA ASP A 126 -18.03 -9.78 17.34
C ASP A 126 -17.66 -9.79 15.86
N ALA A 127 -18.43 -9.06 15.04
CA ALA A 127 -18.12 -8.85 13.61
C ALA A 127 -16.79 -8.09 13.40
N ILE A 128 -16.41 -7.21 14.33
CA ILE A 128 -15.16 -6.45 14.28
C ILE A 128 -14.05 -7.18 15.03
N ALA A 129 -14.35 -7.74 16.21
CA ALA A 129 -13.35 -8.37 17.08
C ALA A 129 -12.81 -9.70 16.53
N GLY A 130 -13.62 -10.49 15.81
CA GLY A 130 -13.20 -11.79 15.25
C GLY A 130 -12.07 -11.70 14.20
N PRO A 131 -12.23 -10.89 13.13
CA PRO A 131 -11.19 -10.64 12.14
C PRO A 131 -9.95 -9.97 12.74
N LEU A 132 -10.17 -9.12 13.75
CA LEU A 132 -9.13 -8.46 14.50
C LEU A 132 -8.30 -9.47 15.32
N LYS A 133 -8.92 -10.48 15.95
CA LYS A 133 -8.19 -11.46 16.80
C LYS A 133 -7.48 -12.59 16.04
N ARG A 134 -7.99 -13.06 14.89
CA ARG A 134 -7.44 -14.26 14.20
C ARG A 134 -6.56 -13.96 12.98
N ASN A 135 -6.67 -12.77 12.39
CA ASN A 135 -6.02 -12.39 11.13
C ASN A 135 -5.45 -10.97 11.19
N TRP A 136 -4.94 -10.56 12.36
CA TRP A 136 -4.68 -9.16 12.77
C TRP A 136 -3.91 -8.30 11.76
N PHE A 137 -3.28 -8.93 10.77
CA PHE A 137 -2.23 -8.38 9.94
C PHE A 137 -2.14 -9.08 8.57
N GLN A 138 -3.25 -9.19 7.86
CA GLN A 138 -3.19 -9.53 6.43
C GLN A 138 -2.65 -8.34 5.61
N THR A 139 -2.10 -8.62 4.43
CA THR A 139 -1.29 -7.67 3.63
C THR A 139 -1.97 -6.32 3.41
N LEU A 140 -3.29 -6.29 3.13
CA LEU A 140 -4.03 -5.04 2.90
C LEU A 140 -4.16 -4.18 4.17
N MET A 141 -4.44 -4.80 5.31
CA MET A 141 -4.55 -4.08 6.59
C MET A 141 -3.20 -3.56 7.05
N HIS A 142 -2.13 -4.35 6.88
CA HIS A 142 -0.74 -3.90 7.08
C HIS A 142 -0.41 -2.67 6.26
N ILE A 143 -0.68 -2.70 4.94
CA ILE A 143 -0.43 -1.56 4.06
C ILE A 143 -1.20 -0.34 4.55
N ALA A 144 -2.46 -0.53 4.98
CA ALA A 144 -3.29 0.57 5.46
C ALA A 144 -2.72 1.22 6.74
N VAL A 145 -2.40 0.40 7.75
CA VAL A 145 -1.90 0.85 9.05
C VAL A 145 -0.51 1.47 8.92
N THR A 146 0.41 0.83 8.21
CA THR A 146 1.77 1.35 8.01
C THR A 146 1.78 2.64 7.18
N SER A 147 0.89 2.76 6.19
CA SER A 147 0.72 4.02 5.44
C SER A 147 0.18 5.14 6.33
N LEU A 148 -0.72 4.82 7.27
CA LEU A 148 -1.23 5.79 8.25
C LEU A 148 -0.13 6.22 9.23
N TRP A 149 0.67 5.27 9.71
CA TRP A 149 1.82 5.52 10.59
C TRP A 149 2.84 6.45 9.95
N ILE A 150 3.12 6.29 8.66
CA ILE A 150 4.12 7.11 7.93
C ILE A 150 3.55 8.48 7.52
N ALA A 151 2.23 8.65 7.44
CA ALA A 151 1.55 9.87 6.98
C ALA A 151 2.02 11.18 7.68
N PRO A 152 2.20 11.27 9.01
CA PRO A 152 2.69 12.49 9.65
C PRO A 152 4.12 12.89 9.21
N VAL A 153 4.98 11.90 8.92
CA VAL A 153 6.41 12.11 8.68
C VAL A 153 6.75 12.17 7.19
N ILE A 154 5.79 11.86 6.30
CA ILE A 154 5.99 11.81 4.84
C ILE A 154 6.51 13.10 4.22
N ARG A 155 6.14 14.25 4.81
CA ARG A 155 6.52 15.60 4.35
C ARG A 155 7.72 16.17 5.10
N ALA A 156 8.21 15.47 6.12
CA ALA A 156 9.32 15.93 6.93
C ALA A 156 10.65 15.83 6.16
N ARG A 157 11.67 16.52 6.69
CA ARG A 157 13.03 16.50 6.14
C ARG A 157 13.60 15.08 6.19
N ALA A 158 14.60 14.79 5.36
CA ALA A 158 15.21 13.46 5.31
C ALA A 158 15.73 12.99 6.68
N SER A 159 16.34 13.89 7.45
CA SER A 159 16.80 13.61 8.82
C SER A 159 15.68 13.14 9.75
N ILE A 160 14.55 13.84 9.76
CA ILE A 160 13.38 13.48 10.59
C ILE A 160 12.81 12.12 10.17
N ARG A 161 12.78 11.84 8.86
CA ARG A 161 12.33 10.54 8.34
C ARG A 161 13.25 9.40 8.76
N ILE A 162 14.57 9.62 8.74
CA ILE A 162 15.55 8.64 9.21
C ILE A 162 15.41 8.43 10.72
N ALA A 163 15.28 9.50 11.51
CA ALA A 163 15.07 9.41 12.95
C ALA A 163 13.77 8.65 13.28
N TYR A 164 12.67 8.93 12.56
CA TYR A 164 11.41 8.22 12.73
C TYR A 164 11.48 6.75 12.31
N MET A 165 12.27 6.43 11.27
CA MET A 165 12.54 5.06 10.86
C MET A 165 13.30 4.29 11.94
N ILE A 166 14.36 4.90 12.50
CA ILE A 166 15.13 4.31 13.62
C ILE A 166 14.24 4.13 14.85
N PHE A 167 13.43 5.15 15.19
CA PHE A 167 12.47 5.06 16.29
C PHE A 167 11.44 3.94 16.06
N SER A 168 10.87 3.83 14.85
CA SER A 168 9.91 2.78 14.53
C SER A 168 10.55 1.39 14.57
N ALA A 169 11.81 1.25 14.15
CA ALA A 169 12.56 0.00 14.24
C ALA A 169 12.84 -0.37 15.71
N ALA A 170 13.27 0.59 16.53
CA ALA A 170 13.49 0.36 17.96
C ALA A 170 12.20 -0.02 18.68
N ALA A 171 11.09 0.68 18.40
CA ALA A 171 9.79 0.40 18.99
C ALA A 171 9.18 -0.95 18.57
N HIS A 172 9.64 -1.55 17.46
CA HIS A 172 9.23 -2.88 17.04
C HIS A 172 10.03 -4.00 17.72
N VAL A 173 11.24 -3.71 18.20
CA VAL A 173 12.12 -4.70 18.85
C VAL A 173 11.79 -4.85 20.35
N VAL A 174 11.14 -3.84 20.94
CA VAL A 174 10.66 -3.82 22.34
C VAL A 174 9.25 -4.41 22.42
#